data_AF-A0A7S1ZT34-F1
#
_entry.id   AF-A0A7S1ZT34-F1
#
_cell.length_a   1.000
_cell.length_b   1.000
_cell.length_c   1.000
_cell.angle_alpha   90.00
_cell.angle_beta   90.00
_cell.angle_gamma   90.00
#
_symmetry.space_group_name_H-M   'P 1'
#
loop_
_entity.id
_entity.type
_entity.pdbx_description
1 polymer ?
#
loop_
_entity_poly.entity_id
_entity_poly.type
_entity_poly.pdbx_seq_one_letter_code
_entity_poly.pdbx_strand_id
1 'polypeptide(L)'
;DAGGSGGHGEDETLQVLKFRKHFSYVNVDTSTAPGIDRARRLGLAASGMADVVVTSLLHDGMTLFSPQIKGRMFAMFRHPVERAVSLFHYVQDTQWKAQGGQLGVMTIDEFFHGGMAENDWMTRFLTNQPTKGELDEEDLLLAMEVLRRKCLVGLLAEKGESFARFERYFGWRARGEKERECREKKVQWAWPMKHRHDEVEEGTVTWDLIADHNRMDMRLYEYAQRLFEEQRSLFV
;
A
#
# COMPACT_ATOMS: atom_id res chain seq x y z
N ASP A 1 -8.15 7.54 -9.09
CA ASP A 1 -8.79 7.88 -7.80
C ASP A 1 -10.24 8.36 -8.06
N ALA A 2 -11.15 8.31 -7.09
CA ALA A 2 -12.50 8.88 -7.24
C ALA A 2 -12.47 10.41 -7.31
N GLY A 3 -11.44 11.07 -6.77
CA GLY A 3 -11.34 12.53 -6.71
C GLY A 3 -11.27 13.26 -8.05
N GLY A 4 -10.79 12.62 -9.12
CA GLY A 4 -10.82 13.20 -10.48
C GLY A 4 -12.09 12.85 -11.27
N SER A 5 -12.98 12.03 -10.72
CA SER A 5 -14.13 11.49 -11.46
C SER A 5 -15.28 12.50 -11.58
N GLY A 6 -16.15 12.32 -12.58
CA GLY A 6 -17.38 13.12 -12.73
C GLY A 6 -17.20 14.54 -13.26
N GLY A 7 -16.05 14.84 -13.90
CA GLY A 7 -15.78 16.16 -14.50
C GLY A 7 -15.11 17.17 -13.56
N HIS A 8 -14.87 16.80 -12.29
CA HIS A 8 -14.30 17.68 -11.27
C HIS A 8 -12.76 17.79 -11.30
N GLY A 9 -12.11 17.06 -12.21
CA GLY A 9 -10.64 17.07 -12.35
C GLY A 9 -10.06 18.43 -12.76
N GLU A 10 -10.88 19.29 -13.37
CA GLU A 10 -10.49 20.62 -13.89
C GLU A 10 -11.00 21.77 -13.02
N ASP A 11 -11.68 21.49 -11.89
CA ASP A 11 -12.21 22.54 -11.02
C ASP A 11 -11.08 23.46 -10.52
N GLU A 12 -11.33 24.76 -10.44
CA GLU A 12 -10.31 25.73 -10.00
C GLU A 12 -10.12 25.75 -8.47
N THR A 13 -11.02 25.10 -7.71
CA THR A 13 -11.02 25.13 -6.24
C THR A 13 -11.21 23.73 -5.64
N LEU A 14 -10.68 23.54 -4.43
CA LEU A 14 -10.92 22.32 -3.66
C LEU A 14 -12.33 22.29 -3.13
N GLN A 15 -12.98 21.14 -3.28
CA GLN A 15 -14.34 20.89 -2.80
C GLN A 15 -14.45 19.48 -2.25
N VAL A 16 -15.21 19.35 -1.16
CA VAL A 16 -15.59 18.04 -0.62
C VAL A 16 -16.83 17.56 -1.35
N LEU A 17 -16.65 16.51 -2.15
CA LEU A 17 -17.72 15.84 -2.88
C LEU A 17 -18.25 14.65 -2.06
N LYS A 18 -19.51 14.29 -2.29
CA LYS A 18 -20.13 13.11 -1.69
C LYS A 18 -20.24 11.99 -2.71
N PHE A 19 -19.55 10.87 -2.46
CA PHE A 19 -19.79 9.64 -3.19
C PHE A 19 -20.87 8.83 -2.47
N ARG A 20 -22.06 8.77 -3.09
CA ARG A 20 -23.27 8.22 -2.46
C ARG A 20 -23.54 8.92 -1.10
N LYS A 21 -24.35 8.31 -0.22
CA LYS A 21 -24.70 8.89 1.09
C LYS A 21 -23.64 8.69 2.19
N HIS A 22 -22.50 8.08 1.88
CA HIS A 22 -21.64 7.48 2.91
C HIS A 22 -20.16 7.87 2.86
N PHE A 23 -19.66 8.38 1.73
CA PHE A 23 -18.25 8.70 1.59
C PHE A 23 -18.08 10.13 1.10
N SER A 24 -17.13 10.84 1.70
CA SER A 24 -16.70 12.15 1.26
C SER A 24 -15.26 12.06 0.77
N TYR A 25 -14.97 12.78 -0.30
CA TYR A 25 -13.64 12.83 -0.90
C TYR A 25 -13.41 14.24 -1.45
N VAL A 26 -12.15 14.64 -1.55
CA VAL A 26 -11.79 15.93 -2.16
C VAL A 26 -11.63 15.73 -3.66
N ASN A 27 -12.01 16.72 -4.46
CA ASN A 27 -11.97 16.68 -5.93
C ASN A 27 -10.55 16.72 -6.54
N VAL A 28 -9.66 15.83 -6.10
CA VAL A 28 -8.27 15.70 -6.55
C VAL A 28 -7.93 14.23 -6.73
N ASP A 29 -7.28 13.88 -7.84
CA ASP A 29 -6.80 12.51 -8.06
C ASP A 29 -5.35 12.39 -7.56
N THR A 30 -5.14 11.73 -6.42
CA THR A 30 -3.78 11.54 -5.87
C THR A 30 -3.11 10.25 -6.33
N SER A 31 -3.71 9.52 -7.28
CA SER A 31 -3.15 8.30 -7.88
C SER A 31 -2.30 8.56 -9.14
N THR A 32 -2.17 9.81 -9.58
CA THR A 32 -1.38 10.20 -10.76
C THR A 32 -0.47 11.39 -10.44
N ALA A 33 0.69 11.48 -11.09
CA ALA A 33 1.60 12.62 -10.89
C ALA A 33 0.94 13.97 -11.23
N PRO A 34 0.22 14.16 -12.36
CA PRO A 34 -0.47 15.42 -12.65
C PRO A 34 -1.51 15.80 -11.60
N GLY A 35 -2.24 14.82 -11.06
CA GLY A 35 -3.26 15.05 -10.06
C GLY A 35 -2.69 15.40 -8.68
N ILE A 36 -1.58 14.78 -8.27
CA ILE A 36 -0.81 15.19 -7.09
C ILE A 36 -0.32 16.64 -7.24
N ASP A 37 0.20 16.98 -8.42
CA ASP A 37 0.72 18.31 -8.68
C ASP A 37 -0.37 19.39 -8.65
N ARG A 38 -1.58 19.05 -9.14
CA ARG A 38 -2.77 19.90 -8.98
C ARG A 38 -3.16 20.03 -7.50
N ALA A 39 -3.23 18.93 -6.76
CA ALA A 39 -3.53 18.95 -5.33
C ALA A 39 -2.55 19.84 -4.54
N ARG A 40 -1.26 19.80 -4.90
CA ARG A 40 -0.23 20.67 -4.34
C ARG A 40 -0.51 22.15 -4.65
N ARG A 41 -0.77 22.49 -5.91
CA ARG A 41 -1.08 23.88 -6.33
C ARG A 41 -2.32 24.45 -5.64
N LEU A 42 -3.34 23.61 -5.45
CA LEU A 42 -4.58 23.98 -4.77
C LEU A 42 -4.46 23.95 -3.23
N GLY A 43 -3.31 23.59 -2.69
CA GLY A 43 -3.05 23.61 -1.24
C GLY A 43 -3.80 22.53 -0.46
N LEU A 44 -3.96 21.31 -1.00
CA LEU A 44 -4.73 20.23 -0.37
C LEU A 44 -4.37 20.02 1.10
N ALA A 45 -3.09 19.82 1.42
CA ALA A 45 -2.67 19.57 2.80
C ALA A 45 -2.93 20.80 3.72
N ALA A 46 -2.75 22.01 3.20
CA ALA A 46 -2.98 23.25 3.96
C ALA A 46 -4.46 23.54 4.20
N SER A 47 -5.33 23.08 3.29
CA SER A 47 -6.77 23.32 3.36
C SER A 47 -7.46 22.61 4.52
N GLY A 48 -6.87 21.53 5.04
CA GLY A 48 -7.49 20.69 6.06
C GLY A 48 -8.75 19.94 5.60
N MET A 49 -9.04 19.89 4.29
CA MET A 49 -10.23 19.23 3.76
C MET A 49 -10.12 17.70 3.70
N ALA A 50 -8.91 17.16 3.72
CA ALA A 50 -8.63 15.72 3.66
C ALA A 50 -7.93 15.25 4.94
N ASP A 51 -8.51 14.24 5.59
CA ASP A 51 -7.90 13.56 6.75
C ASP A 51 -6.83 12.55 6.30
N VAL A 52 -6.99 11.96 5.11
CA VAL A 52 -6.13 10.91 4.55
C VAL A 52 -5.91 11.18 3.06
N VAL A 53 -4.66 11.01 2.62
CA VAL A 53 -4.27 10.98 1.22
C VAL A 53 -3.75 9.58 0.90
N VAL A 54 -4.20 8.99 -0.21
CA VAL A 54 -3.82 7.64 -0.63
C VAL A 54 -3.18 7.73 -2.01
N THR A 55 -1.93 7.30 -2.12
CA THR A 55 -1.19 7.33 -3.39
C THR A 55 -0.24 6.14 -3.51
N SER A 56 -0.04 5.67 -4.74
CA SER A 56 1.02 4.74 -5.12
C SER A 56 2.30 5.46 -5.58
N LEU A 57 2.36 6.79 -5.44
CA LEU A 57 3.49 7.63 -5.83
C LEU A 57 4.01 8.35 -4.57
N LEU A 58 4.61 7.60 -3.65
CA LEU A 58 4.98 8.10 -2.32
C LEU A 58 5.80 9.39 -2.39
N HIS A 59 6.86 9.40 -3.19
CA HIS A 59 7.77 10.55 -3.30
C HIS A 59 7.12 11.78 -3.94
N ASP A 60 6.24 11.59 -4.92
CA ASP A 60 5.44 12.69 -5.47
C ASP A 60 4.43 13.20 -4.43
N GLY A 61 3.75 12.29 -3.74
CA GLY A 61 2.77 12.60 -2.71
C GLY A 61 3.37 13.37 -1.52
N MET A 62 4.66 13.16 -1.21
CA MET A 62 5.37 13.94 -0.20
C MET A 62 5.40 15.44 -0.52
N THR A 63 5.32 15.84 -1.79
CA THR A 63 5.31 17.26 -2.20
C THR A 63 4.03 18.00 -1.80
N LEU A 64 2.99 17.28 -1.37
CA LEU A 64 1.78 17.88 -0.80
C LEU A 64 2.03 18.52 0.57
N PHE A 65 3.08 18.07 1.27
CA PHE A 65 3.39 18.45 2.64
C PHE A 65 4.54 19.46 2.70
N SER A 66 4.69 20.12 3.85
CA SER A 66 5.76 21.09 4.10
C SER A 66 6.34 20.93 5.51
N PRO A 67 7.46 21.59 5.85
CA PRO A 67 7.97 21.59 7.22
C PRO A 67 6.94 22.09 8.26
N GLN A 68 5.98 22.93 7.85
CA GLN A 68 4.90 23.44 8.70
C GLN A 68 3.67 22.54 8.69
N ILE A 69 3.41 21.83 7.59
CA ILE A 69 2.25 20.95 7.40
C ILE A 69 2.77 19.53 7.14
N LYS A 70 3.01 18.78 8.20
CA LYS A 70 3.63 17.45 8.11
C LYS A 70 2.57 16.36 7.99
N GLY A 71 2.80 15.40 7.10
CA GLY A 71 2.07 14.14 7.05
C GLY A 71 2.72 13.06 7.92
N ARG A 72 1.94 12.05 8.29
CA ARG A 72 2.43 10.79 8.86
C ARG A 72 2.00 9.66 7.94
N MET A 73 2.96 8.88 7.45
CA MET A 73 2.67 7.67 6.68
C MET A 73 2.19 6.59 7.63
N PHE A 74 1.24 5.78 7.20
CA PHE A 74 0.88 4.52 7.81
C PHE A 74 0.64 3.50 6.69
N ALA A 75 1.00 2.24 6.92
CA ALA A 75 0.91 1.22 5.88
C ALA A 75 0.70 -0.17 6.47
N MET A 76 0.03 -1.04 5.70
CA MET A 76 -0.13 -2.45 6.01
C MET A 76 0.90 -3.26 5.21
N PHE A 77 1.78 -3.98 5.91
CA PHE A 77 2.77 -4.87 5.31
C PHE A 77 2.25 -6.30 5.28
N ARG A 78 2.56 -7.01 4.21
CA ARG A 78 2.28 -8.45 4.05
C ARG A 78 3.61 -9.15 3.79
N HIS A 79 3.72 -10.41 4.22
CA HIS A 79 4.88 -11.24 3.92
C HIS A 79 5.21 -11.18 2.42
N PRO A 80 6.47 -10.91 2.01
CA PRO A 80 6.81 -10.67 0.60
C PRO A 80 6.47 -11.84 -0.32
N VAL A 81 6.71 -13.08 0.12
CA VAL A 81 6.33 -14.28 -0.65
C VAL A 81 4.82 -14.34 -0.87
N GLU A 82 4.01 -14.20 0.18
CA GLU A 82 2.55 -14.23 0.04
C GLU A 82 2.02 -13.11 -0.85
N ARG A 83 2.63 -11.91 -0.76
CA ARG A 83 2.29 -10.76 -1.60
C ARG A 83 2.57 -11.09 -3.07
N ALA A 84 3.75 -11.63 -3.36
CA ALA A 84 4.15 -11.98 -4.71
C ALA A 84 3.29 -13.10 -5.33
N VAL A 85 3.01 -14.16 -4.57
CA VAL A 85 2.08 -15.24 -4.98
C VAL A 85 0.69 -14.66 -5.28
N SER A 86 0.19 -13.81 -4.38
CA SER A 86 -1.11 -13.15 -4.56
C SER A 86 -1.15 -12.24 -5.79
N LEU A 87 -0.05 -11.56 -6.12
CA LEU A 87 0.05 -10.73 -7.32
C LEU A 87 0.03 -11.59 -8.58
N PHE A 88 0.79 -12.68 -8.63
CA PHE A 88 0.79 -13.62 -9.75
C PHE A 88 -0.63 -14.11 -10.06
N HIS A 89 -1.34 -14.62 -9.05
CA HIS A 89 -2.72 -15.10 -9.26
C HIS A 89 -3.70 -13.99 -9.66
N TYR A 90 -3.54 -12.78 -9.10
CA TYR A 90 -4.33 -11.62 -9.52
C TYR A 90 -4.13 -11.30 -11.00
N VAL A 91 -2.87 -11.19 -11.46
CA VAL A 91 -2.55 -10.87 -12.86
C VAL A 91 -3.02 -12.00 -13.79
N GLN A 92 -2.79 -13.25 -13.40
CA GLN A 92 -3.22 -14.41 -14.19
C GLN A 92 -4.73 -14.43 -14.38
N ASP A 93 -5.50 -14.23 -13.30
CA ASP A 93 -6.97 -14.28 -13.36
C ASP A 93 -7.59 -13.07 -14.06
N THR A 94 -7.07 -11.87 -13.79
CA THR A 94 -7.73 -10.63 -14.24
C THR A 94 -7.24 -10.14 -15.60
N GLN A 95 -6.02 -10.46 -15.99
CA GLN A 95 -5.41 -9.99 -17.24
C GLN A 95 -5.22 -11.12 -18.24
N TRP A 96 -4.46 -12.16 -17.86
CA TRP A 96 -4.02 -13.15 -18.84
C TRP A 96 -5.12 -14.12 -19.26
N LYS A 97 -5.89 -14.67 -18.31
CA LYS A 97 -7.04 -15.54 -18.63
C LYS A 97 -8.12 -14.79 -19.40
N ALA A 98 -8.31 -13.50 -19.13
CA ALA A 98 -9.26 -12.66 -19.84
C ALA A 98 -8.83 -12.38 -21.30
N GLN A 99 -7.52 -12.32 -21.57
CA GLN A 99 -6.95 -12.07 -22.90
C GLN A 99 -6.73 -13.36 -23.72
N GLY A 100 -6.69 -14.51 -23.07
CA GLY A 100 -6.40 -15.81 -23.70
C GLY A 100 -4.92 -16.01 -24.05
N GLY A 101 -4.55 -17.24 -24.43
CA GLY A 101 -3.19 -17.59 -24.86
C GLY A 101 -2.31 -18.21 -23.76
N GLN A 102 -1.01 -18.39 -24.08
CA GLN A 102 -0.05 -19.13 -23.24
C GLN A 102 0.17 -18.48 -21.85
N LEU A 103 0.00 -17.17 -21.72
CA LEU A 103 0.13 -16.47 -20.44
C LEU A 103 -0.93 -16.91 -19.41
N GLY A 104 -2.13 -17.32 -19.87
CA GLY A 104 -3.20 -17.76 -18.97
C GLY A 104 -2.95 -19.11 -18.28
N VAL A 105 -1.98 -19.89 -18.77
CA VAL A 105 -1.58 -21.20 -18.23
C VAL A 105 -0.15 -21.22 -17.67
N MET A 106 0.53 -20.08 -17.70
CA MET A 106 1.88 -19.91 -17.15
C MET A 106 1.89 -20.27 -15.66
N THR A 107 2.91 -21.01 -15.23
CA THR A 107 3.15 -21.34 -13.82
C THR A 107 3.86 -20.20 -13.09
N ILE A 108 3.81 -20.18 -11.76
CA ILE A 108 4.49 -19.17 -10.96
C ILE A 108 6.02 -19.25 -11.13
N ASP A 109 6.57 -20.46 -11.23
CA ASP A 109 7.99 -20.69 -11.46
C ASP A 109 8.43 -20.09 -12.81
N GLU A 110 7.65 -20.29 -13.88
CA GLU A 110 7.91 -19.67 -15.20
C GLU A 110 7.79 -18.14 -15.13
N PHE A 111 6.86 -17.61 -14.33
CA PHE A 111 6.68 -16.18 -14.14
C PHE A 111 7.93 -15.50 -13.54
N PHE A 112 8.52 -16.14 -12.52
CA PHE A 112 9.74 -15.67 -11.88
C PHE A 112 10.97 -15.84 -12.77
N HIS A 113 11.17 -17.01 -13.37
CA HIS A 113 12.31 -17.26 -14.26
C HIS A 113 12.26 -16.44 -15.55
N GLY A 114 11.06 -16.10 -16.02
CA GLY A 114 10.85 -15.26 -17.21
C GLY A 114 11.08 -13.77 -16.99
N GLY A 115 11.44 -13.33 -15.77
CA GLY A 115 11.71 -11.93 -15.45
C GLY A 115 10.48 -11.02 -15.47
N MET A 116 9.28 -11.61 -15.35
CA MET A 116 8.02 -10.86 -15.30
C MET A 116 7.59 -10.52 -13.87
N ALA A 117 8.19 -11.17 -12.88
CA ALA A 117 7.95 -10.91 -11.46
C ALA A 117 8.55 -9.59 -11.00
N GLU A 118 7.90 -8.98 -10.02
CA GLU A 118 8.50 -7.87 -9.28
C GLU A 118 9.62 -8.38 -8.37
N ASN A 119 10.73 -7.64 -8.33
CA ASN A 119 11.88 -7.89 -7.45
C ASN A 119 12.02 -6.74 -6.45
N ASP A 120 12.02 -7.08 -5.15
CA ASP A 120 12.30 -6.14 -4.04
C ASP A 120 11.50 -4.82 -4.13
N TRP A 121 10.24 -4.94 -4.58
CA TRP A 121 9.43 -3.80 -4.96
C TRP A 121 9.24 -2.80 -3.83
N MET A 122 9.02 -3.26 -2.59
CA MET A 122 8.80 -2.36 -1.45
C MET A 122 10.06 -1.57 -1.12
N THR A 123 11.22 -2.22 -1.13
CA THR A 123 12.51 -1.57 -0.90
C THR A 123 12.75 -0.50 -1.98
N ARG A 124 12.58 -0.84 -3.27
CA ARG A 124 12.70 0.11 -4.40
C ARG A 124 11.73 1.29 -4.27
N PHE A 125 10.50 0.99 -3.89
CA PHE A 125 9.45 1.99 -3.73
C PHE A 125 9.79 3.00 -2.63
N LEU A 126 10.24 2.53 -1.47
CA LEU A 126 10.60 3.39 -0.34
C LEU A 126 11.86 4.21 -0.62
N THR A 127 12.84 3.68 -1.36
CA THR A 127 14.10 4.38 -1.68
C THR A 127 14.05 5.23 -2.94
N ASN A 128 12.94 5.20 -3.69
CA ASN A 128 12.80 5.85 -4.99
C ASN A 128 13.77 5.31 -6.07
N GLN A 129 14.01 4.00 -6.09
CA GLN A 129 14.95 3.33 -6.99
C GLN A 129 14.28 2.28 -7.89
N PRO A 130 13.24 2.61 -8.67
CA PRO A 130 12.48 1.63 -9.46
C PRO A 130 13.30 1.00 -10.59
N THR A 131 14.33 1.69 -11.10
CA THR A 131 15.13 1.26 -12.25
C THR A 131 16.58 0.94 -11.92
N LYS A 132 16.99 1.08 -10.65
CA LYS A 132 18.32 0.61 -10.20
C LYS A 132 18.42 -0.87 -10.51
N GLY A 133 19.60 -1.35 -10.90
CA GLY A 133 19.85 -2.78 -11.14
C GLY A 133 19.70 -3.60 -9.85
N GLU A 134 20.77 -4.21 -9.38
CA GLU A 134 20.74 -4.86 -8.07
C GLU A 134 20.66 -3.82 -6.95
N LEU A 135 19.86 -4.13 -5.92
CA LEU A 135 19.87 -3.39 -4.68
C LEU A 135 21.02 -3.84 -3.79
N ASP A 136 21.56 -2.90 -3.02
CA ASP A 136 22.62 -3.14 -2.05
C ASP A 136 22.12 -2.93 -0.61
N GLU A 137 23.04 -3.07 0.35
CA GLU A 137 22.72 -2.91 1.77
C GLU A 137 22.32 -1.47 2.12
N GLU A 138 22.85 -0.47 1.39
CA GLU A 138 22.53 0.94 1.65
C GLU A 138 21.07 1.24 1.30
N ASP A 139 20.56 0.65 0.21
CA ASP A 139 19.14 0.76 -0.15
C ASP A 139 18.24 0.18 0.96
N LEU A 140 18.58 -1.00 1.48
CA LEU A 140 17.81 -1.63 2.55
C LEU A 140 17.82 -0.77 3.82
N LEU A 141 18.99 -0.27 4.22
CA LEU A 141 19.11 0.60 5.39
C LEU A 141 18.32 1.91 5.21
N LEU A 142 18.30 2.48 4.01
CA LEU A 142 17.48 3.65 3.71
C LEU A 142 15.99 3.34 3.81
N ALA A 143 15.52 2.22 3.25
CA ALA A 143 14.13 1.79 3.37
C ALA A 143 13.73 1.57 4.84
N MET A 144 14.57 0.90 5.62
CA MET A 144 14.38 0.72 7.06
C MET A 144 14.28 2.07 7.79
N GLU A 145 15.14 3.04 7.47
CA GLU A 145 15.11 4.37 8.09
C GLU A 145 13.84 5.15 7.74
N VAL A 146 13.34 5.02 6.50
CA VAL A 146 12.04 5.56 6.10
C VAL A 146 10.92 4.97 6.97
N LEU A 147 10.86 3.65 7.12
CA LEU A 147 9.85 3.00 7.96
C LEU A 147 9.94 3.48 9.41
N ARG A 148 11.14 3.43 10.00
CA ARG A 148 11.38 3.77 11.41
C ARG A 148 10.92 5.19 11.75
N ARG A 149 11.20 6.15 10.88
CA ARG A 149 10.97 7.58 11.19
C ARG A 149 9.63 8.11 10.71
N LYS A 150 9.09 7.54 9.64
CA LYS A 150 7.96 8.14 8.90
C LYS A 150 6.70 7.30 8.93
N CYS A 151 6.80 5.99 9.17
CA CYS A 151 5.68 5.06 9.08
C CYS A 151 5.15 4.63 10.45
N LEU A 152 3.82 4.68 10.62
CA LEU A 152 3.14 3.82 11.58
C LEU A 152 2.86 2.47 10.89
N VAL A 153 3.55 1.43 11.34
CA VAL A 153 3.55 0.11 10.71
C VAL A 153 2.31 -0.67 11.17
N GLY A 154 1.63 -1.29 10.21
CA GLY A 154 0.65 -2.35 10.44
C GLY A 154 1.07 -3.62 9.70
N LEU A 155 0.66 -4.77 10.20
CA LEU A 155 0.91 -6.08 9.59
C LEU A 155 -0.42 -6.70 9.19
N LEU A 156 -0.49 -7.26 7.98
CA LEU A 156 -1.70 -7.93 7.50
C LEU A 156 -1.99 -9.21 8.30
N ALA A 157 -0.96 -9.90 8.79
CA ALA A 157 -1.12 -11.01 9.72
C ALA A 157 -1.79 -10.56 11.03
N GLU A 158 -1.50 -9.35 11.50
CA GLU A 158 -2.06 -8.73 12.71
C GLU A 158 -3.10 -7.65 12.37
N LYS A 159 -3.97 -7.93 11.40
CA LYS A 159 -4.88 -6.94 10.81
C LYS A 159 -5.74 -6.23 11.84
N GLY A 160 -6.33 -6.97 12.79
CA GLY A 160 -7.19 -6.39 13.83
C GLY A 160 -6.47 -5.39 14.70
N GLU A 161 -5.29 -5.76 15.20
CA GLU A 161 -4.43 -4.90 16.01
C GLU A 161 -3.93 -3.70 15.20
N SER A 162 -3.53 -3.91 13.95
CA SER A 162 -3.05 -2.84 13.07
C SER A 162 -4.10 -1.74 12.87
N PHE A 163 -5.34 -2.12 12.57
CA PHE A 163 -6.44 -1.16 12.45
C PHE A 163 -6.73 -0.45 13.78
N ALA A 164 -6.72 -1.17 14.91
CA ALA A 164 -6.93 -0.56 16.22
C ALA A 164 -5.84 0.49 16.54
N ARG A 165 -4.58 0.22 16.19
CA ARG A 165 -3.46 1.16 16.35
C ARG A 165 -3.60 2.39 15.45
N PHE A 166 -4.00 2.21 14.19
CA PHE A 166 -4.25 3.35 13.28
C PHE A 166 -5.37 4.24 13.82
N GLU A 167 -6.49 3.65 14.25
CA GLU A 167 -7.61 4.40 14.83
C GLU A 167 -7.19 5.17 16.07
N ARG A 168 -6.43 4.54 16.98
CA ARG A 168 -5.96 5.19 18.20
C ARG A 168 -4.95 6.30 17.91
N TYR A 169 -3.99 6.08 17.00
CA TYR A 169 -2.94 7.04 16.67
C TYR A 169 -3.51 8.31 16.02
N PHE A 170 -4.41 8.13 15.05
CA PHE A 170 -5.00 9.25 14.29
C PHE A 170 -6.30 9.78 14.90
N GLY A 171 -6.78 9.17 16.00
CA GLY A 171 -8.03 9.57 16.65
C GLY A 171 -9.28 9.27 15.83
N TRP A 172 -9.22 8.34 14.88
CA TRP A 172 -10.36 7.95 14.06
C TRP A 172 -11.39 7.20 14.91
N ARG A 173 -12.67 7.55 14.72
CA ARG A 173 -13.77 6.95 15.46
C ARG A 173 -14.95 6.72 14.53
N ALA A 174 -15.53 5.52 14.60
CA ALA A 174 -16.77 5.22 13.93
C ALA A 174 -17.91 6.08 14.50
N ARG A 175 -18.62 6.80 13.63
CA ARG A 175 -19.67 7.77 13.97
C ARG A 175 -21.06 7.12 14.12
N GLY A 176 -21.15 5.78 14.05
CA GLY A 176 -22.38 5.05 14.24
C GLY A 176 -22.23 3.55 14.02
N GLU A 177 -23.33 2.83 14.22
CA GLU A 177 -23.38 1.36 14.11
C GLU A 177 -22.97 0.85 12.72
N LYS A 178 -23.44 1.50 11.64
CA LYS A 178 -23.08 1.13 10.26
C LYS A 178 -21.57 1.21 9.97
N GLU A 179 -20.89 2.21 10.52
CA GLU A 179 -19.44 2.35 10.35
C GLU A 179 -18.69 1.29 11.17
N ARG A 180 -19.17 0.97 12.38
CA ARG A 180 -18.62 -0.13 13.20
C ARG A 180 -18.80 -1.49 12.51
N GLU A 181 -19.99 -1.75 11.97
CA GLU A 181 -20.27 -2.97 11.22
C GLU A 181 -19.40 -3.05 9.95
N CYS A 182 -19.26 -1.95 9.20
CA CYS A 182 -18.37 -1.88 8.04
C CYS A 182 -16.91 -2.19 8.43
N ARG A 183 -16.43 -1.58 9.51
CA ARG A 183 -15.11 -1.82 10.09
C ARG A 183 -14.94 -3.28 10.48
N GLU A 184 -15.86 -3.86 11.25
CA GLU A 184 -15.82 -5.26 11.68
C GLU A 184 -15.80 -6.20 10.48
N LYS A 185 -16.67 -5.99 9.49
CA LYS A 185 -16.64 -6.75 8.24
C LYS A 185 -15.29 -6.62 7.54
N LYS A 186 -14.75 -5.42 7.42
CA LYS A 186 -13.46 -5.21 6.74
C LYS A 186 -12.28 -5.77 7.50
N VAL A 187 -12.32 -5.84 8.83
CA VAL A 187 -11.27 -6.42 9.69
C VAL A 187 -11.39 -7.94 9.74
N GLN A 188 -12.56 -8.46 10.08
CA GLN A 188 -12.79 -9.87 10.37
C GLN A 188 -13.12 -10.71 9.15
N TRP A 189 -13.72 -10.15 8.10
CA TRP A 189 -14.05 -10.94 6.92
C TRP A 189 -12.84 -11.03 5.99
N ALA A 190 -12.77 -12.16 5.27
CA ALA A 190 -11.81 -12.36 4.20
C ALA A 190 -11.90 -11.19 3.20
N TRP A 191 -10.74 -10.71 2.75
CA TRP A 191 -10.67 -9.59 1.81
C TRP A 191 -11.41 -9.98 0.52
N PRO A 192 -12.35 -9.17 0.00
CA PRO A 192 -13.17 -9.55 -1.16
C PRO A 192 -12.37 -9.86 -2.43
N MET A 193 -11.11 -9.41 -2.52
CA MET A 193 -10.21 -9.71 -3.64
C MET A 193 -9.08 -10.70 -3.25
N LYS A 194 -9.22 -11.49 -2.18
CA LYS A 194 -8.34 -12.66 -2.00
C LYS A 194 -8.71 -13.65 -3.11
N HIS A 195 -7.97 -13.60 -4.21
CA HIS A 195 -8.05 -14.62 -5.25
C HIS A 195 -7.78 -15.97 -4.59
N ARG A 196 -8.62 -16.97 -4.87
CA ARG A 196 -8.42 -18.31 -4.30
C ARG A 196 -7.21 -18.92 -4.98
N HIS A 197 -6.14 -19.05 -4.22
CA HIS A 197 -4.95 -19.77 -4.60
C HIS A 197 -4.41 -20.50 -3.39
N ASP A 198 -3.68 -21.58 -3.64
CA ASP A 198 -2.97 -22.28 -2.58
C ASP A 198 -1.83 -21.41 -2.08
N GLU A 199 -1.53 -21.52 -0.80
CA GLU A 199 -0.36 -20.86 -0.22
C GLU A 199 0.89 -21.69 -0.58
N VAL A 200 1.99 -20.99 -0.85
CA VAL A 200 3.27 -21.66 -1.10
C VAL A 200 3.91 -21.92 0.24
N GLU A 201 4.11 -23.20 0.58
CA GLU A 201 4.67 -23.60 1.87
C GLU A 201 6.15 -23.20 2.00
N GLU A 202 6.53 -22.70 3.17
CA GLU A 202 7.90 -22.31 3.49
C GLU A 202 8.87 -23.50 3.38
N GLY A 203 10.04 -23.27 2.78
CA GLY A 203 11.06 -24.29 2.52
C GLY A 203 10.80 -25.17 1.29
N THR A 204 9.75 -24.89 0.51
CA THR A 204 9.60 -25.49 -0.82
C THR A 204 10.48 -24.75 -1.85
N VAL A 205 10.82 -25.43 -2.94
CA VAL A 205 11.65 -24.85 -4.03
C VAL A 205 11.04 -23.55 -4.58
N THR A 206 9.72 -23.52 -4.77
CA THR A 206 9.00 -22.32 -5.21
C THR A 206 9.05 -21.21 -4.16
N TRP A 207 8.94 -21.53 -2.87
CA TRP A 207 9.07 -20.53 -1.81
C TRP A 207 10.46 -19.91 -1.80
N ASP A 208 11.49 -20.75 -1.83
CA ASP A 208 12.89 -20.32 -1.82
C ASP A 208 13.19 -19.43 -3.03
N LEU A 209 12.72 -19.82 -4.22
CA LEU A 209 12.83 -19.00 -5.44
C LEU A 209 12.24 -17.59 -5.25
N ILE A 210 11.03 -17.50 -4.70
CA ILE A 210 10.33 -16.22 -4.52
C ILE A 210 10.99 -15.38 -3.42
N ALA A 211 11.40 -16.03 -2.32
CA ALA A 211 12.07 -15.40 -1.19
C ALA A 211 13.43 -14.83 -1.61
N ASP A 212 14.24 -15.61 -2.34
CA ASP A 212 15.53 -15.16 -2.89
C ASP A 212 15.35 -14.02 -3.88
N HIS A 213 14.32 -14.09 -4.73
CA HIS A 213 13.96 -13.02 -5.64
C HIS A 213 13.43 -11.76 -4.94
N ASN A 214 13.12 -11.82 -3.64
CA ASN A 214 12.64 -10.69 -2.85
C ASN A 214 13.46 -10.54 -1.55
N ARG A 215 14.76 -10.86 -1.60
CA ARG A 215 15.63 -10.95 -0.41
C ARG A 215 15.67 -9.65 0.41
N MET A 216 15.65 -8.48 -0.24
CA MET A 216 15.65 -7.21 0.48
C MET A 216 14.29 -6.96 1.12
N ASP A 217 13.21 -7.24 0.41
CA ASP A 217 11.85 -7.12 0.95
C ASP A 217 11.61 -8.09 2.12
N MET A 218 12.20 -9.29 2.10
CA MET A 218 12.16 -10.24 3.23
C MET A 218 12.79 -9.63 4.48
N ARG A 219 14.01 -9.10 4.38
CA ARG A 219 14.71 -8.44 5.49
C ARG A 219 14.01 -7.17 5.95
N LEU A 220 13.43 -6.41 5.01
CA LEU A 220 12.65 -5.23 5.32
C LEU A 220 11.36 -5.59 6.08
N TYR A 221 10.70 -6.69 5.72
CA TYR A 221 9.50 -7.19 6.39
C TYR A 221 9.80 -7.65 7.82
N GLU A 222 10.89 -8.40 8.04
CA GLU A 222 11.37 -8.75 9.39
C GLU A 222 11.60 -7.50 10.25
N TYR A 223 12.19 -6.46 9.66
CA TYR A 223 12.36 -5.19 10.34
C TYR A 223 11.03 -4.48 10.62
N ALA A 224 10.08 -4.50 9.68
CA ALA A 224 8.73 -3.99 9.89
C ALA A 224 8.01 -4.73 11.04
N GLN A 225 8.20 -6.04 11.19
CA GLN A 225 7.67 -6.79 12.33
C GLN A 225 8.27 -6.34 13.66
N ARG A 226 9.59 -6.06 13.71
CA ARG A 226 10.23 -5.49 14.91
C ARG A 226 9.68 -4.10 15.23
N LEU A 227 9.58 -3.21 14.23
CA LEU A 227 8.99 -1.89 14.40
C LEU A 227 7.54 -1.97 14.88
N PHE A 228 6.77 -2.93 14.38
CA PHE A 228 5.40 -3.14 14.84
C PHE A 228 5.37 -3.42 16.34
N GLU A 229 6.22 -4.30 16.88
CA GLU A 229 6.25 -4.52 18.33
C GLU A 229 6.78 -3.30 19.10
N GLU A 230 7.86 -2.66 18.63
CA GLU A 230 8.41 -1.45 19.27
C GLU A 230 7.37 -0.31 19.35
N GLN A 231 6.59 -0.11 18.29
CA GLN A 231 5.55 0.92 18.22
C GLN A 231 4.38 0.68 19.17
N ARG A 232 4.29 -0.50 19.80
CA ARG A 232 3.30 -0.77 20.86
C ARG A 232 3.40 0.25 21.99
N SER A 233 4.59 0.76 22.30
CA SER A 233 4.81 1.75 23.36
C SER A 233 4.11 3.10 23.09
N LEU A 234 3.71 3.38 21.85
CA LEU A 234 2.91 4.56 21.49
C LEU A 234 1.46 4.48 22.02
N PHE A 235 1.04 3.29 22.46
CA PHE A 235 -0.34 2.96 22.83
C PHE A 235 -0.48 2.40 24.25
N VAL A 236 0.58 2.43 25.05
CA VAL A 236 0.52 2.10 26.47
C VAL A 236 0.07 3.32 27.26
#